data_AF-A0A966Z4V2-F1
#
_entry.id   AF-A0A966Z4V2-F1
#
_cell.length_a   1.000
_cell.length_b   1.000
_cell.length_c   1.000
_cell.angle_alpha   90.00
_cell.angle_beta   90.00
_cell.angle_gamma   90.00
#
_symmetry.space_group_name_H-M   'P 1'
#
loop_
_entity.id
_entity.type
_entity.pdbx_description
1 polymer ?
#
loop_
_entity_poly.entity_id
_entity_poly.type
_entity_poly.pdbx_seq_one_letter_code
_entity_poly.pdbx_strand_id
1 'polypeptide(L)'
;MGTFSLDGVTKTSYQQIRVLGNFDQSLRNYQELLQLRLEGKTRPNTRIQMLYVLQKSNLDDFRHMCEVRQSLPGVDSLNIVALFDYDAEGGAFGHLVPSPKEVQTMLRERDPEIAVSSTAGDIEFYLAWKAAADQWLAPAQSNAFSTDACLVPWFSTHIDAKGSVYPCCYLTNSKLVMGNINQSDFPAIWRGSAYQAF
;
A
#
# COMPACT_ATOMS: atom_id res chain seq x y z
N MET A 1 10.48 5.20 -10.88
CA MET A 1 10.11 3.91 -10.28
C MET A 1 8.69 3.60 -10.73
N GLY A 2 8.45 2.44 -11.32
CA GLY A 2 7.10 1.94 -11.59
C GLY A 2 6.61 1.11 -10.41
N THR A 3 5.31 1.14 -10.13
CA THR A 3 4.71 0.37 -9.04
C THR A 3 3.52 -0.41 -9.56
N PHE A 4 3.45 -1.70 -9.25
CA PHE A 4 2.27 -2.54 -9.49
C PHE A 4 1.61 -2.90 -8.18
N SER A 5 0.29 -2.92 -8.15
CA SER A 5 -0.45 -3.38 -6.98
C SER A 5 -0.93 -4.81 -7.20
N LEU A 6 -0.72 -5.65 -6.19
CA LEU A 6 -1.22 -7.03 -6.17
C LEU A 6 -1.68 -7.38 -4.76
N ASP A 7 -2.83 -6.84 -4.34
CA ASP A 7 -3.30 -6.96 -2.94
C ASP A 7 -3.93 -8.31 -2.61
N GLY A 8 -3.73 -9.32 -3.43
CA GLY A 8 -4.13 -10.70 -3.19
C GLY A 8 -3.41 -11.60 -4.17
N VAL A 9 -2.90 -12.71 -3.67
CA VAL A 9 -1.99 -13.60 -4.43
C VAL A 9 -2.63 -14.95 -4.71
N THR A 10 -3.89 -15.09 -4.34
CA THR A 10 -4.77 -16.16 -4.80
C THR A 10 -5.93 -15.53 -5.57
N LYS A 11 -6.57 -16.31 -6.45
CA LYS A 11 -7.79 -15.84 -7.13
C LYS A 11 -8.87 -15.40 -6.13
N THR A 12 -8.97 -16.10 -5.00
CA THR A 12 -9.93 -15.80 -3.93
C THR A 12 -9.61 -14.46 -3.27
N SER A 13 -8.42 -14.29 -2.70
CA SER A 13 -8.05 -13.04 -2.02
C SER A 13 -8.02 -11.87 -2.99
N TYR A 14 -7.43 -12.04 -4.18
CA TYR A 14 -7.35 -10.97 -5.18
C TYR A 14 -8.73 -10.49 -5.60
N GLN A 15 -9.65 -11.38 -5.96
CA GLN A 15 -10.97 -10.97 -6.46
C GLN A 15 -11.93 -10.55 -5.34
N GLN A 16 -11.71 -10.99 -4.09
CA GLN A 16 -12.42 -10.42 -2.95
C GLN A 16 -12.08 -8.95 -2.72
N ILE A 17 -10.83 -8.57 -3.00
CA ILE A 17 -10.29 -7.24 -2.72
C ILE A 17 -10.44 -6.32 -3.93
N ARG A 18 -10.02 -6.81 -5.09
CA ARG A 18 -10.14 -6.18 -6.41
C ARG A 18 -11.36 -6.79 -7.09
N VAL A 19 -12.58 -6.41 -6.64
CA VAL A 19 -13.88 -6.99 -7.09
C VAL A 19 -14.05 -7.02 -8.60
N LEU A 20 -13.55 -6.01 -9.31
CA LEU A 20 -13.62 -5.91 -10.78
C LEU A 20 -12.37 -6.45 -11.49
N GLY A 21 -11.40 -6.97 -10.72
CA GLY A 21 -10.14 -7.47 -11.22
C GLY A 21 -10.19 -8.95 -11.61
N ASN A 22 -9.24 -9.36 -12.45
CA ASN A 22 -8.98 -10.76 -12.78
C ASN A 22 -7.53 -11.09 -12.42
N PHE A 23 -7.34 -11.99 -11.45
CA PHE A 23 -6.01 -12.33 -10.94
C PHE A 23 -5.06 -12.81 -12.04
N ASP A 24 -5.52 -13.80 -12.82
CA ASP A 24 -4.69 -14.43 -13.85
C ASP A 24 -4.29 -13.42 -14.94
N GLN A 25 -5.21 -12.54 -15.35
CA GLN A 25 -4.91 -11.49 -16.33
C GLN A 25 -3.93 -10.45 -15.77
N SER A 26 -4.11 -10.00 -14.53
CA SER A 26 -3.19 -9.05 -13.90
C SER A 26 -1.79 -9.64 -13.79
N LEU A 27 -1.68 -10.89 -13.34
CA LEU A 27 -0.40 -11.57 -13.20
C LEU A 27 0.29 -11.73 -14.57
N ARG A 28 -0.44 -12.16 -15.61
CA ARG A 28 0.08 -12.22 -16.98
C ARG A 28 0.58 -10.87 -17.47
N ASN A 29 -0.20 -9.80 -17.30
CA ASN A 29 0.19 -8.45 -17.71
C ASN A 29 1.49 -7.99 -17.03
N TYR A 30 1.64 -8.30 -15.74
CA TYR A 30 2.87 -7.98 -14.99
C TYR A 30 4.05 -8.79 -15.51
N GLN A 31 3.88 -10.09 -15.78
CA GLN A 31 4.92 -10.94 -16.37
C GLN A 31 5.37 -10.41 -17.74
N GLU A 32 4.44 -10.04 -18.61
CA GLU A 32 4.75 -9.48 -19.93
C GLU A 32 5.55 -8.17 -19.82
N LEU A 33 5.14 -7.26 -18.94
CA LEU A 33 5.85 -6.00 -18.74
C LEU A 33 7.25 -6.21 -18.14
N LEU A 34 7.40 -7.13 -17.19
CA LEU A 34 8.68 -7.49 -16.60
C LEU A 34 9.60 -8.15 -17.64
N GLN A 35 9.04 -8.97 -18.53
CA GLN A 35 9.79 -9.55 -19.63
C GLN A 35 10.32 -8.47 -20.58
N LEU A 36 9.52 -7.46 -20.93
CA LEU A 36 9.99 -6.31 -21.71
C LEU A 36 11.13 -5.56 -21.01
N ARG A 37 11.09 -5.44 -19.69
CA ARG A 37 12.20 -4.87 -18.91
C ARG A 37 13.47 -5.72 -19.02
N LEU A 38 13.36 -7.03 -18.82
CA LEU A 38 14.50 -7.96 -18.89
C LEU A 38 15.13 -7.98 -20.29
N GLU A 39 14.33 -7.76 -21.34
CA GLU A 39 14.78 -7.61 -22.73
C GLU A 39 15.40 -6.23 -23.02
N GLY A 40 15.51 -5.34 -22.04
CA GLY A 40 16.08 -4.00 -22.21
C GLY A 40 15.18 -3.02 -22.96
N LYS A 41 13.88 -3.30 -23.08
CA LYS A 41 12.90 -2.44 -23.78
C LYS A 41 12.30 -1.34 -22.90
N THR A 42 12.74 -1.24 -21.64
CA THR A 42 12.38 -0.16 -20.73
C THR A 42 13.50 0.88 -20.60
N ARG A 43 13.18 2.08 -20.10
CA ARG A 43 14.20 3.09 -19.80
C ARG A 43 15.30 2.50 -18.89
N PRO A 44 16.59 2.79 -19.12
CA PRO A 44 17.66 2.35 -18.25
C PRO A 44 17.39 2.73 -16.79
N ASN A 45 17.78 1.87 -15.86
CA ASN A 45 17.61 2.07 -14.41
C ASN A 45 16.15 2.24 -13.94
N THR A 46 15.16 1.83 -14.75
CA THR A 46 13.77 1.78 -14.29
C THR A 46 13.65 0.76 -13.17
N ARG A 47 13.45 1.24 -11.94
CA ARG A 47 13.07 0.39 -10.80
C ARG A 47 11.59 0.06 -10.86
N ILE A 48 11.24 -1.19 -10.61
CA ILE A 48 9.89 -1.72 -10.48
C ILE A 48 9.71 -2.24 -9.06
N GLN A 49 8.69 -1.73 -8.40
CA GLN A 49 8.25 -2.17 -7.09
C GLN A 49 6.89 -2.83 -7.20
N MET A 50 6.65 -3.83 -6.36
CA MET A 50 5.31 -4.30 -6.07
C MET A 50 4.81 -3.65 -4.78
N LEU A 51 3.58 -3.18 -4.77
CA LEU A 51 2.86 -2.72 -3.60
C LEU A 51 1.83 -3.77 -3.23
N TYR A 52 1.82 -4.15 -1.95
CA TYR A 52 0.88 -5.09 -1.37
C TYR A 52 0.25 -4.45 -0.15
N VAL A 53 -1.04 -4.15 -0.22
CA VAL A 53 -1.80 -3.67 0.93
C VAL A 53 -2.21 -4.88 1.78
N LEU A 54 -1.54 -5.05 2.92
CA LEU A 54 -1.87 -6.08 3.88
C LEU A 54 -3.14 -5.68 4.63
N GLN A 55 -4.10 -6.58 4.70
CA GLN A 55 -5.39 -6.39 5.35
C GLN A 55 -5.96 -7.73 5.81
N LYS A 56 -7.12 -7.72 6.46
CA LYS A 56 -7.71 -8.91 7.09
C LYS A 56 -7.87 -10.10 6.15
N SER A 57 -8.38 -9.89 4.95
CA SER A 57 -8.69 -10.97 3.99
C SER A 57 -7.48 -11.61 3.33
N ASN A 58 -6.30 -10.99 3.44
CA ASN A 58 -5.06 -11.47 2.84
C ASN A 58 -3.93 -11.62 3.86
N LEU A 59 -4.27 -11.64 5.16
CA LEU A 59 -3.32 -11.66 6.27
C LEU A 59 -2.41 -12.89 6.26
N ASP A 60 -2.93 -14.02 5.75
CA ASP A 60 -2.26 -15.33 5.74
C ASP A 60 -1.71 -15.74 4.35
N ASP A 61 -1.72 -14.82 3.38
CA ASP A 61 -1.29 -15.08 1.99
C ASP A 61 0.24 -15.21 1.83
N PHE A 62 0.99 -15.14 2.92
CA PHE A 62 2.45 -15.06 2.95
C PHE A 62 3.17 -16.06 2.00
N ARG A 63 2.84 -17.36 2.09
CA ARG A 63 3.48 -18.40 1.28
C ARG A 63 3.18 -18.26 -0.21
N HIS A 64 1.91 -18.03 -0.55
CA HIS A 64 1.50 -17.76 -1.93
C HIS A 64 2.19 -16.51 -2.48
N MET A 65 2.43 -15.50 -1.65
CA MET A 65 3.15 -14.30 -2.07
C MET A 65 4.64 -14.58 -2.32
N CYS A 66 5.30 -15.44 -1.53
CA CYS A 66 6.65 -15.91 -1.86
C CYS A 66 6.70 -16.57 -3.25
N GLU A 67 5.74 -17.44 -3.56
CA GLU A 67 5.64 -18.14 -4.84
C GLU A 67 5.40 -17.15 -6.00
N VAL A 68 4.43 -16.25 -5.84
CA VAL A 68 4.13 -15.22 -6.86
C VAL A 68 5.34 -14.33 -7.10
N ARG A 69 6.07 -13.93 -6.06
CA ARG A 69 7.29 -13.13 -6.20
C ARG A 69 8.35 -13.86 -7.02
N GLN A 70 8.55 -15.16 -6.78
CA GLN A 70 9.48 -15.98 -7.56
C GLN A 70 9.08 -16.08 -9.04
N SER A 71 7.77 -16.03 -9.33
CA SER A 71 7.23 -16.02 -10.70
C SER A 71 7.36 -14.67 -11.44
N LEU A 72 7.88 -13.64 -10.79
CA LEU A 72 7.97 -12.26 -11.31
C LEU A 72 9.42 -11.76 -11.32
N PRO A 73 10.32 -12.40 -12.10
CA PRO A 73 11.69 -11.92 -12.23
C PRO A 73 11.72 -10.51 -12.80
N GLY A 74 12.57 -9.64 -12.24
CA GLY A 74 12.67 -8.23 -12.63
C GLY A 74 11.86 -7.26 -11.77
N VAL A 75 11.19 -7.71 -10.71
CA VAL A 75 10.74 -6.84 -9.61
C VAL A 75 11.93 -6.58 -8.68
N ASP A 76 12.21 -5.32 -8.35
CA ASP A 76 13.35 -4.95 -7.50
C ASP A 76 13.00 -4.97 -6.01
N SER A 77 11.76 -4.65 -5.66
CA SER A 77 11.33 -4.56 -4.27
C SER A 77 9.85 -4.86 -4.10
N LEU A 78 9.49 -5.32 -2.91
CA LEU A 78 8.13 -5.37 -2.42
C LEU A 78 7.97 -4.33 -1.32
N ASN A 79 6.88 -3.58 -1.38
CA ASN A 79 6.43 -2.70 -0.32
C ASN A 79 5.13 -3.27 0.25
N ILE A 80 5.17 -3.71 1.50
CA ILE A 80 4.00 -4.20 2.23
C ILE A 80 3.51 -3.06 3.11
N VAL A 81 2.28 -2.61 2.88
CA VAL A 81 1.67 -1.50 3.62
C VAL A 81 0.45 -2.02 4.36
N ALA A 82 0.42 -1.85 5.68
CA ALA A 82 -0.74 -2.19 6.48
C ALA A 82 -1.91 -1.25 6.14
N LEU A 83 -3.09 -1.82 5.91
CA LEU A 83 -4.33 -1.04 5.80
C LEU A 83 -4.71 -0.48 7.17
N PHE A 84 -4.99 0.82 7.21
CA PHE A 84 -5.62 1.47 8.35
C PHE A 84 -6.92 2.12 7.91
N ASP A 85 -7.91 2.08 8.80
CA ASP A 85 -9.13 2.87 8.64
C ASP A 85 -8.88 4.27 9.21
N TYR A 86 -8.86 5.27 8.32
CA TYR A 86 -8.64 6.67 8.65
C TYR A 86 -9.94 7.48 8.68
N ASP A 87 -11.10 6.82 8.66
CA ASP A 87 -12.39 7.50 8.67
C ASP A 87 -12.63 8.26 9.98
N ALA A 88 -12.63 9.59 9.89
CA ALA A 88 -12.88 10.49 11.01
C ALA A 88 -14.35 10.47 11.49
N GLU A 89 -15.28 10.03 10.64
CA GLU A 89 -16.72 9.99 10.94
C GLU A 89 -17.22 8.58 11.32
N GLY A 90 -16.37 7.57 11.22
CA GLY A 90 -16.53 6.27 11.87
C GLY A 90 -16.45 5.06 10.95
N GLY A 91 -15.29 4.39 10.96
CA GLY A 91 -15.17 2.93 10.96
C GLY A 91 -15.74 2.14 9.78
N ALA A 92 -16.15 2.78 8.67
CA ALA A 92 -16.84 2.12 7.57
C ALA A 92 -16.03 0.95 6.99
N PHE A 93 -14.70 0.99 7.15
CA PHE A 93 -13.76 -0.01 6.64
C PHE A 93 -13.05 -0.79 7.74
N GLY A 94 -13.44 -0.62 9.01
CA GLY A 94 -12.81 -1.29 10.15
C GLY A 94 -12.89 -2.82 10.06
N HIS A 95 -13.88 -3.36 9.35
CA HIS A 95 -14.00 -4.79 9.08
C HIS A 95 -12.92 -5.34 8.14
N LEU A 96 -12.20 -4.47 7.40
CA LEU A 96 -11.05 -4.83 6.56
C LEU A 96 -9.74 -4.85 7.34
N VAL A 97 -9.70 -4.22 8.52
CA VAL A 97 -8.52 -4.20 9.40
C VAL A 97 -8.57 -5.42 10.32
N PRO A 98 -7.49 -6.23 10.43
CA PRO A 98 -7.49 -7.37 11.33
C PRO A 98 -7.48 -6.92 12.80
N SER A 99 -8.13 -7.68 13.67
CA SER A 99 -8.03 -7.47 15.11
C SER A 99 -6.66 -7.88 15.64
N PRO A 100 -6.19 -7.32 16.78
CA PRO A 100 -4.94 -7.74 17.39
C PRO A 100 -4.86 -9.25 17.66
N LYS A 101 -5.99 -9.89 17.99
CA LYS A 101 -6.07 -11.35 18.21
C LYS A 101 -5.83 -12.13 16.91
N GLU A 102 -6.37 -11.67 15.78
CA GLU A 102 -6.15 -12.29 14.47
C GLU A 102 -4.68 -12.20 14.05
N VAL A 103 -4.06 -11.03 14.22
CA VAL A 103 -2.63 -10.83 13.95
C VAL A 103 -1.76 -11.72 14.84
N GLN A 104 -1.99 -11.73 16.15
CA GLN A 104 -1.26 -12.61 17.08
C GLN A 104 -1.42 -14.10 16.75
N THR A 105 -2.57 -14.50 16.21
CA THR A 105 -2.81 -15.89 15.82
C THR A 105 -1.98 -16.26 14.60
N MET A 106 -2.01 -15.43 13.55
CA MET A 106 -1.17 -15.62 12.36
C MET A 106 0.32 -15.69 12.74
N LEU A 107 0.82 -14.75 13.55
CA LEU A 107 2.23 -14.76 13.97
C LEU A 107 2.62 -16.02 14.75
N ARG A 108 1.77 -16.49 15.68
CA ARG A 108 2.02 -17.73 16.43
C ARG A 108 2.09 -18.96 15.52
N GLU A 109 1.27 -19.01 14.48
CA GLU A 109 1.22 -20.12 13.54
C GLU A 109 2.39 -20.10 12.55
N ARG A 110 2.80 -18.91 12.09
CA ARG A 110 3.81 -18.74 11.04
C ARG A 110 5.23 -18.59 11.56
N ASP A 111 5.47 -17.96 12.72
CA ASP A 111 6.82 -17.77 13.28
C ASP A 111 7.63 -19.09 13.35
N PRO A 112 7.08 -20.23 13.85
CA PRO A 112 7.80 -21.51 13.87
C PRO A 112 8.04 -22.10 12.48
N GLU A 113 7.10 -21.90 11.56
CA GLU A 113 7.16 -22.43 10.19
C GLU A 113 8.34 -21.82 9.42
N ILE A 114 8.56 -20.51 9.61
CA ILE A 114 9.63 -19.76 8.96
C ILE A 114 11.00 -20.15 9.51
N ALA A 115 11.10 -20.41 10.82
CA ALA A 115 12.35 -20.79 11.47
C ALA A 115 12.93 -22.14 11.00
N VAL A 116 12.09 -23.08 10.52
CA VAL A 116 12.49 -24.46 10.22
C VAL A 116 12.69 -24.74 8.72
N SER A 117 12.00 -24.02 7.84
CA SER A 117 11.80 -24.46 6.44
C SER A 117 12.18 -23.44 5.36
N SER A 118 12.67 -22.26 5.72
CA SER A 118 12.71 -21.10 4.81
C SER A 118 14.11 -20.72 4.36
N THR A 119 14.25 -20.23 3.12
CA THR A 119 15.50 -19.67 2.61
C THR A 119 15.79 -18.30 3.24
N ALA A 120 17.03 -17.80 3.12
CA ALA A 120 17.36 -16.45 3.62
C ALA A 120 16.44 -15.36 3.03
N GLY A 121 16.05 -15.49 1.75
CA GLY A 121 15.13 -14.57 1.10
C GLY A 121 13.69 -14.69 1.60
N ASP A 122 13.23 -15.89 1.94
CA ASP A 122 11.91 -16.10 2.54
C ASP A 122 11.84 -15.55 3.97
N ILE A 123 12.94 -15.67 4.73
CA ILE A 123 13.05 -15.09 6.08
C ILE A 123 12.99 -13.57 6.01
N GLU A 124 13.79 -12.94 5.14
CA GLU A 124 13.76 -11.47 4.95
C GLU A 124 12.37 -11.00 4.56
N PHE A 125 11.73 -11.72 3.64
CA PHE A 125 10.38 -11.43 3.19
C PHE A 125 9.34 -11.56 4.33
N TYR A 126 9.45 -12.60 5.17
CA TYR A 126 8.60 -12.76 6.35
C TYR A 126 8.78 -11.66 7.37
N LEU A 127 10.02 -11.22 7.60
CA LEU A 127 10.28 -10.11 8.51
C LEU A 127 9.61 -8.81 8.03
N ALA A 128 9.58 -8.56 6.72
CA ALA A 128 8.84 -7.42 6.16
C ALA A 128 7.32 -7.57 6.35
N TRP A 129 6.78 -8.77 6.13
CA TRP A 129 5.35 -9.07 6.35
C TRP A 129 4.95 -8.89 7.82
N LYS A 130 5.74 -9.45 8.72
CA LYS A 130 5.59 -9.32 10.17
C LYS A 130 5.69 -7.87 10.61
N ALA A 131 6.66 -7.12 10.10
CA ALA A 131 6.80 -5.69 10.42
C ALA A 131 5.59 -4.86 9.97
N ALA A 132 4.95 -5.20 8.85
CA ALA A 132 3.68 -4.58 8.46
C ALA A 132 2.54 -4.97 9.42
N ALA A 133 2.43 -6.26 9.75
CA ALA A 133 1.38 -6.78 10.62
C ALA A 133 1.49 -6.25 12.08
N ASP A 134 2.70 -6.12 12.60
CA ASP A 134 3.00 -5.62 13.94
C ASP A 134 2.49 -4.18 14.15
N GLN A 135 2.29 -3.39 13.09
CA GLN A 135 1.73 -2.05 13.20
C GLN A 135 0.29 -2.05 13.76
N TRP A 136 -0.48 -3.13 13.60
CA TRP A 136 -1.81 -3.27 14.20
C TRP A 136 -1.78 -3.72 15.68
N LEU A 137 -0.63 -4.20 16.16
CA LEU A 137 -0.40 -4.57 17.56
C LEU A 137 0.18 -3.42 18.37
N ALA A 138 0.81 -2.48 17.68
CA ALA A 138 1.32 -1.27 18.28
C ALA A 138 0.15 -0.54 18.98
N PRO A 139 0.31 -0.09 20.25
CA PRO A 139 -0.78 0.56 20.99
C PRO A 139 -1.39 1.67 20.15
N ALA A 140 -2.70 1.90 20.22
CA ALA A 140 -3.45 2.85 19.37
C ALA A 140 -2.88 4.30 19.32
N GLN A 141 -1.91 4.63 20.17
CA GLN A 141 -1.12 5.87 20.16
C GLN A 141 0.13 5.83 19.25
N SER A 142 0.43 4.69 18.62
CA SER A 142 1.57 4.48 17.71
C SER A 142 1.15 4.20 16.27
N ASN A 143 -0.15 4.37 15.97
CA ASN A 143 -0.65 4.63 14.63
C ASN A 143 -0.04 5.93 14.10
N ALA A 144 1.22 5.90 13.66
CA ALA A 144 1.87 6.82 12.74
C ALA A 144 1.57 8.33 12.87
N PHE A 145 1.28 8.82 14.07
CA PHE A 145 1.55 10.19 14.46
C PHE A 145 2.70 10.08 15.46
N SER A 146 3.93 10.20 14.95
CA SER A 146 4.95 10.85 15.75
C SER A 146 4.30 12.09 16.39
N THR A 147 4.71 12.45 17.59
CA THR A 147 4.38 13.78 18.15
C THR A 147 4.77 14.93 17.23
N ASP A 148 5.57 14.64 16.19
CA ASP A 148 5.87 15.53 15.08
C ASP A 148 4.70 15.58 14.09
N ALA A 149 4.21 16.79 13.82
CA ALA A 149 3.18 17.04 12.83
C ALA A 149 3.58 16.43 11.46
N CYS A 150 2.63 15.76 10.79
CA CYS A 150 2.83 15.24 9.44
C CYS A 150 3.23 16.40 8.52
N LEU A 151 4.44 16.37 7.95
CA LEU A 151 4.93 17.48 7.13
C LEU A 151 4.45 17.43 5.67
N VAL A 152 3.79 16.34 5.24
CA VAL A 152 3.36 16.14 3.85
C VAL A 152 2.57 17.32 3.29
N PRO A 153 1.59 17.91 4.01
CA PRO A 153 0.86 19.08 3.53
C PRO A 153 1.70 20.32 3.20
N TRP A 154 2.94 20.42 3.68
CA TRP A 154 3.81 21.57 3.50
C TRP A 154 4.81 21.41 2.35
N PHE A 155 4.96 20.22 1.78
CA PHE A 155 5.87 19.97 0.65
C PHE A 155 5.24 19.13 -0.48
N SER A 156 4.03 18.64 -0.30
CA SER A 156 3.28 17.86 -1.29
C SER A 156 1.79 18.23 -1.25
N THR A 157 1.08 17.93 -2.34
CA THR A 157 -0.35 18.17 -2.48
C THR A 157 -0.98 17.06 -3.33
N HIS A 158 -2.30 16.94 -3.26
CA HIS A 158 -3.05 16.11 -4.18
C HIS A 158 -3.98 16.97 -5.04
N ILE A 159 -3.99 16.74 -6.35
CA ILE A 159 -4.92 17.35 -7.29
C ILE A 159 -5.76 16.23 -7.90
N ASP A 160 -7.07 16.28 -7.72
CA ASP A 160 -7.98 15.26 -8.26
C ASP A 160 -8.25 15.48 -9.76
N ALA A 161 -8.95 14.53 -10.40
CA ALA A 161 -9.30 14.60 -11.81
C ALA A 161 -10.25 15.76 -12.18
N LYS A 162 -10.90 16.40 -11.20
CA LYS A 162 -11.77 17.58 -11.37
C LYS A 162 -11.00 18.89 -11.14
N GLY A 163 -9.70 18.81 -10.85
CA GLY A 163 -8.82 19.93 -10.57
C GLY A 163 -8.89 20.45 -9.12
N SER A 164 -9.63 19.80 -8.23
CA SER A 164 -9.69 20.19 -6.81
C SER A 164 -8.35 19.90 -6.15
N VAL A 165 -7.85 20.87 -5.38
CA VAL A 165 -6.56 20.80 -4.68
C VAL A 165 -6.80 20.45 -3.21
N TYR A 166 -6.04 19.48 -2.71
CA TYR A 166 -6.09 19.00 -1.32
C TYR A 166 -4.70 19.03 -0.69
N PRO A 167 -4.60 19.23 0.63
CA PRO A 167 -3.32 19.25 1.34
C PRO A 167 -2.61 17.89 1.32
N CYS A 168 -3.35 16.80 1.18
CA CYS A 168 -2.79 15.45 1.13
C CYS A 168 -3.78 14.50 0.42
N CYS A 169 -3.28 13.42 -0.19
CA CYS A 169 -4.12 12.41 -0.83
C CYS A 169 -5.10 11.71 0.14
N TYR A 170 -4.76 11.61 1.43
CA TYR A 170 -5.67 11.09 2.45
C TYR A 170 -6.89 11.98 2.71
N LEU A 171 -6.81 13.27 2.36
CA LEU A 171 -7.86 14.26 2.65
C LEU A 171 -8.79 14.51 1.45
N THR A 172 -8.70 13.70 0.40
CA THR A 172 -9.50 13.86 -0.83
C THR A 172 -11.01 13.71 -0.60
N ASN A 173 -11.42 12.92 0.40
CA ASN A 173 -12.83 12.78 0.80
C ASN A 173 -13.26 13.76 1.91
N SER A 174 -12.37 14.66 2.33
CA SER A 174 -12.69 15.65 3.36
C SER A 174 -13.29 16.91 2.74
N LYS A 175 -13.88 17.75 3.59
CA LYS A 175 -14.31 19.11 3.22
C LYS A 175 -13.12 20.09 3.06
N LEU A 176 -11.88 19.63 3.27
CA LEU A 176 -10.66 20.44 3.24
C LEU A 176 -10.12 20.61 1.81
N VAL A 177 -10.92 21.30 0.98
CA VAL A 177 -10.52 21.69 -0.38
C VAL A 177 -9.77 23.03 -0.32
N MET A 178 -8.57 23.09 -0.89
CA MET A 178 -7.69 24.26 -0.87
C MET A 178 -7.94 25.21 -2.04
N GLY A 179 -8.55 24.72 -3.12
CA GLY A 179 -8.87 25.48 -4.32
C GLY A 179 -9.15 24.57 -5.51
N ASN A 180 -9.31 25.14 -6.71
CA ASN A 180 -9.44 24.37 -7.95
C ASN A 180 -8.60 24.99 -9.07
N ILE A 181 -7.74 24.20 -9.72
CA ILE A 181 -6.82 24.68 -10.76
C ILE A 181 -7.51 25.13 -12.06
N ASN A 182 -8.80 24.80 -12.23
CA ASN A 182 -9.60 25.31 -13.34
C ASN A 182 -10.17 26.71 -13.07
N GLN A 183 -10.01 27.23 -11.85
CA GLN A 183 -10.51 28.55 -11.43
C GLN A 183 -9.38 29.53 -11.10
N SER A 184 -8.29 29.04 -10.51
CA SER A 184 -7.12 29.84 -10.12
C SER A 184 -5.83 29.11 -10.46
N ASP A 185 -4.74 29.85 -10.62
CA ASP A 185 -3.41 29.27 -10.81
C ASP A 185 -2.93 28.56 -9.54
N PHE A 186 -2.23 27.44 -9.72
CA PHE A 186 -1.76 26.63 -8.60
C PHE A 186 -0.91 27.41 -7.57
N PRO A 187 0.01 28.31 -7.96
CA PRO A 187 0.79 29.09 -6.98
C PRO A 187 -0.05 30.01 -6.09
N ALA A 188 -1.17 30.56 -6.58
CA ALA A 188 -2.08 31.35 -5.76
C ALA A 188 -2.88 30.46 -4.79
N ILE A 189 -3.26 29.25 -5.23
CA ILE A 189 -3.90 28.25 -4.36
C ILE A 189 -2.94 27.84 -3.24
N TRP A 190 -1.73 27.42 -3.57
CA TRP A 190 -0.71 26.94 -2.62
C TRP A 190 -0.31 27.98 -1.56
N ARG A 191 -0.26 29.27 -1.95
CA ARG A 191 0.02 30.39 -1.03
C ARG A 191 -1.24 31.02 -0.43
N GLY A 192 -2.41 30.47 -0.74
CA GLY A 192 -3.71 31.02 -0.38
C GLY A 192 -4.04 30.87 1.10
N SER A 193 -5.08 31.57 1.53
CA SER A 193 -5.53 31.56 2.94
C SER A 193 -5.93 30.16 3.43
N ALA A 194 -6.46 29.30 2.55
CA ALA A 194 -6.83 27.93 2.91
C ALA A 194 -5.61 27.11 3.38
N TYR A 195 -4.47 27.20 2.67
CA TYR A 195 -3.22 26.57 3.09
C TYR A 195 -2.59 27.25 4.31
N GLN A 196 -2.69 28.57 4.43
CA GLN A 196 -2.16 29.30 5.59
C GLN A 196 -2.93 29.03 6.89
N ALA A 197 -4.19 28.60 6.78
CA ALA A 197 -5.06 28.30 7.91
C ALA A 197 -5.09 26.80 8.30
N PHE A 198 -4.44 25.93 7.52
CA PHE A 198 -4.32 24.49 7.77
C PHE A 198 -3.19 24.20 8.75
#